data_AF-H3BRV3-F1
#
_entry.id   AF-H3BRV3-F1
#
_cell.length_a   1.000
_cell.length_b   1.000
_cell.length_c   1.000
_cell.angle_alpha   90.00
_cell.angle_beta   90.00
_cell.angle_gamma   90.00
#
_symmetry.space_group_name_H-M   'P 1'
#
loop_
_entity.id
_entity.type
_entity.pdbx_description
1 polymer ?
#
loop_
_entity_poly.entity_id
_entity_poly.type
_entity_poly.pdbx_seq_one_letter_code
_entity_poly.pdbx_strand_id
1 'polypeptide(L)' 'MAAAPALKHWRTTLERVEKFVSPLYFTDCNLRGRLFGASCPVAVLSSFLTPERLPYQEAVQRDFRPAQVGDSFGPTW' A
#
# COMPACT_ATOMS: atom_id res chain seq x y z
N MET A 1 7.56 31.21 29.73
CA MET A 1 6.92 30.30 28.77
C MET A 1 5.53 29.94 29.29
N ALA A 2 4.47 30.10 28.50
CA ALA A 2 3.14 29.69 28.93
C ALA A 2 3.08 28.17 29.07
N ALA A 3 2.55 27.66 30.18
CA ALA A 3 2.34 26.24 30.38
C ALA A 3 1.37 25.72 29.31
N ALA A 4 1.72 24.61 28.66
CA ALA A 4 0.83 23.96 27.70
C ALA A 4 -0.50 23.63 28.41
N PRO A 5 -1.65 23.93 27.79
CA PRO A 5 -2.94 23.68 28.42
C PRO A 5 -3.06 22.19 28.77
N ALA A 6 -3.46 21.91 30.01
CA ALA A 6 -3.69 20.54 30.46
C ALA A 6 -4.76 19.89 29.58
N LEU A 7 -4.40 18.79 28.92
CA LEU A 7 -5.32 18.04 28.06
C LEU A 7 -6.39 17.39 28.93
N LYS A 8 -7.51 18.09 29.14
CA LYS A 8 -8.65 17.65 29.96
C LYS A 8 -9.18 16.27 29.57
N HIS A 9 -9.03 15.89 28.30
CA HIS A 9 -9.47 14.60 27.75
C HIS A 9 -8.36 13.95 26.90
N TRP A 10 -7.29 13.50 27.56
CA TRP A 10 -6.13 12.87 26.92
C TRP A 10 -6.49 11.73 25.96
N ARG A 11 -7.30 10.77 26.41
CA ARG A 11 -7.71 9.61 25.60
C ARG A 11 -8.37 10.01 24.29
N THR A 12 -9.33 10.93 24.35
CA THR A 12 -10.01 11.46 23.16
C THR A 12 -9.06 12.20 22.23
N THR A 13 -8.09 12.93 22.80
CA THR A 13 -7.09 13.66 22.00
C THR A 13 -6.19 12.69 21.24
N LEU A 14 -5.72 11.63 21.91
CA LEU A 14 -4.87 10.61 21.29
C LEU A 14 -5.60 9.90 20.14
N GLU A 15 -6.83 9.42 20.37
CA GLU A 15 -7.62 8.74 19.33
C GLU A 15 -7.83 9.64 18.10
N ARG A 16 -8.01 10.95 18.28
CA ARG A 16 -8.16 11.90 17.16
C ARG A 16 -6.88 12.01 16.36
N VAL A 17 -5.72 12.06 17.01
CA VAL A 17 -4.42 12.10 16.32
C VAL A 17 -4.19 10.81 15.55
N GLU A 18 -4.46 9.65 16.17
CA GLU A 18 -4.34 8.33 15.52
C GLU A 18 -5.22 8.25 14.26
N LYS A 19 -6.47 8.70 14.35
CA LYS A 19 -7.41 8.74 13.22
C LYS A 19 -6.98 9.74 12.14
N PHE A 20 -6.36 10.85 12.53
CA PHE A 20 -5.90 11.88 11.60
C PHE A 20 -4.75 11.42 10.69
N VAL A 21 -3.94 10.46 11.15
CA VAL A 21 -2.83 9.87 10.37
C VAL A 21 -3.12 8.44 9.90
N SER A 22 -4.34 7.95 10.13
CA SER A 22 -4.69 6.56 9.86
C SER A 22 -4.71 6.24 8.36
N PRO A 23 -4.23 5.06 7.94
CA PRO A 23 -4.45 4.54 6.58
C PRO A 23 -5.87 4.00 6.37
N LEU A 24 -6.68 3.86 7.43
CA LEU A 24 -7.98 3.20 7.38
C LEU A 24 -9.15 4.17 7.63
N TYR A 25 -9.00 5.11 8.56
CA TYR A 25 -10.09 5.98 8.99
C TYR A 25 -10.03 7.37 8.36
N PHE A 26 -11.17 7.88 7.89
CA PHE A 26 -11.30 9.24 7.33
C PHE A 26 -10.31 9.52 6.19
N THR A 27 -10.01 8.51 5.36
CA THR A 27 -9.01 8.62 4.29
C THR A 27 -9.40 9.60 3.17
N ASP A 28 -10.67 10.00 3.13
CA ASP A 28 -11.21 11.05 2.27
C ASP A 28 -10.78 12.46 2.70
N CYS A 29 -10.49 12.68 3.99
CA CYS A 29 -10.27 14.02 4.52
C CYS A 29 -9.09 14.17 5.51
N ASN A 30 -8.54 13.07 6.04
CA ASN A 30 -7.45 13.08 7.01
C ASN A 30 -6.12 13.48 6.37
N LEU A 31 -5.09 13.72 7.20
CA LEU A 31 -3.78 14.18 6.72
C LEU A 31 -3.16 13.18 5.76
N ARG A 32 -3.19 11.89 6.12
CA ARG A 32 -2.55 10.83 5.33
C ARG A 32 -3.22 10.69 3.95
N GLY A 33 -4.54 10.70 3.90
CA GLY A 33 -5.32 10.63 2.67
C GLY A 33 -5.08 11.83 1.76
N ARG A 34 -4.91 13.03 2.32
CA ARG A 34 -4.54 14.22 1.53
C ARG A 34 -3.13 14.14 0.96
N LEU A 35 -2.16 13.62 1.73
CA LEU A 35 -0.76 13.54 1.31
C LEU A 35 -0.48 12.35 0.36
N PHE A 36 -1.20 11.23 0.54
CA PHE A 36 -0.90 9.95 -0.12
C PHE A 36 -2.12 9.31 -0.81
N GLY A 37 -3.20 10.07 -1.04
CA GLY A 37 -4.41 9.58 -1.68
C GLY A 37 -4.32 9.47 -3.21
N ALA A 38 -3.33 10.13 -3.83
CA ALA A 38 -3.08 9.99 -5.24
C ALA A 38 -2.67 8.54 -5.56
N SER A 39 -3.43 7.90 -6.44
CA SER A 39 -3.19 6.53 -6.90
C SER A 39 -3.55 6.41 -8.38
N CYS A 40 -2.89 5.50 -9.07
CA CYS A 40 -3.26 5.09 -10.42
C CYS A 40 -3.65 3.61 -10.41
N PRO A 41 -4.77 3.23 -11.04
CA PRO A 41 -5.10 1.82 -11.22
C PRO A 41 -3.98 1.11 -12.00
N VAL A 42 -3.65 -0.11 -11.59
CA VAL A 42 -2.78 -0.97 -12.39
C VAL A 42 -3.56 -1.40 -13.63
N ALA A 43 -3.10 -0.99 -14.82
CA ALA A 43 -3.85 -1.18 -16.06
C ALA A 43 -3.95 -2.66 -16.44
N VAL A 44 -2.81 -3.36 -16.54
CA VAL A 44 -2.74 -4.79 -16.89
C VAL A 44 -1.53 -5.41 -16.19
N LEU A 45 -1.72 -6.58 -15.59
CA LEU A 45 -0.65 -7.42 -15.09
C LEU A 45 -0.59 -8.71 -15.89
N SER A 46 0.61 -9.24 -16.06
CA SER A 46 0.83 -10.53 -16.72
C SER A 46 2.03 -11.24 -16.10
N SER A 47 1.97 -12.56 -16.02
CA SER A 47 3.01 -13.39 -15.40
C SER A 47 3.41 -14.56 -16.29
N PHE A 48 4.65 -15.02 -16.11
CA PHE A 48 5.20 -16.21 -16.71
C PHE A 48 5.92 -17.00 -15.63
N LEU A 49 5.54 -18.27 -15.45
CA LEU A 49 6.13 -19.15 -14.44
C LEU A 49 7.09 -20.13 -15.13
N THR A 50 8.29 -20.27 -14.57
CA THR A 50 9.33 -21.19 -15.04
C THR A 50 9.98 -21.90 -13.86
N PRO A 51 10.33 -23.19 -13.98
CA PRO A 51 11.10 -23.89 -12.94
C PRO A 51 12.58 -23.46 -12.88
N GLU A 52 13.07 -22.78 -13.92
CA GLU A 52 14.48 -22.43 -14.10
C GLU A 52 14.73 -20.92 -13.94
N ARG A 53 15.93 -20.55 -13.48
CA ARG A 53 16.37 -19.15 -13.47
C ARG A 53 16.80 -18.74 -14.86
N LEU A 54 16.10 -17.77 -15.43
CA LEU A 54 16.36 -17.27 -16.78
C LEU A 54 17.17 -15.95 -16.75
N PRO A 55 18.10 -15.74 -17.70
CA PRO A 55 18.65 -14.42 -17.98
C PRO A 55 17.55 -13.44 -18.42
N TYR A 56 17.73 -12.16 -18.09
CA TYR A 56 16.74 -11.11 -18.39
C TYR A 56 16.33 -11.07 -19.87
N GLN A 57 17.30 -11.17 -20.78
CA GLN A 57 17.05 -11.10 -22.22
C GLN A 57 16.14 -12.23 -22.73
N GLU A 58 16.18 -13.41 -22.09
CA GLU A 58 15.31 -14.53 -22.43
C GLU A 58 13.94 -14.40 -21.79
N ALA A 59 13.89 -13.88 -20.55
CA ALA A 59 12.66 -13.70 -19.77
C ALA A 59 11.69 -12.71 -20.43
N VAL A 60 12.20 -11.59 -20.96
CA VAL A 60 11.33 -10.58 -21.61
C VAL A 60 10.71 -11.04 -22.93
N GLN A 61 11.20 -12.15 -23.50
CA GLN A 61 10.70 -12.73 -24.75
C GLN A 61 9.65 -13.82 -24.52
N ARG A 62 9.34 -14.16 -23.26
CA ARG A 62 8.38 -15.22 -22.94
C ARG A 62 6.95 -14.76 -23.16
N ASP A 63 6.05 -15.72 -23.31
CA ASP A 63 4.62 -15.46 -23.38
C ASP A 63 4.04 -15.28 -21.98
N PHE A 64 3.76 -14.03 -21.61
CA PHE A 64 3.12 -13.71 -20.34
C PHE A 64 1.61 -13.89 -20.45
N ARG A 65 1.02 -14.53 -19.44
CA ARG A 65 -0.44 -14.70 -19.33
C ARG A 65 -1.01 -13.64 -18.40
N PRO A 66 -2.25 -13.17 -18.60
CA PRO A 66 -2.88 -12.21 -17.70
C PRO A 66 -2.85 -12.69 -16.23
N ALA A 67 -2.60 -11.75 -15.32
CA ALA A 67 -2.52 -11.98 -13.89
C ALA A 67 -3.29 -10.90 -13.11
N GLN A 68 -3.61 -11.18 -11.86
CA GLN A 68 -4.35 -10.29 -10.97
C GLN A 68 -3.65 -10.12 -9.62
N VAL A 69 -3.97 -9.01 -8.94
CA VAL A 69 -3.52 -8.77 -7.58
C VAL A 69 -4.18 -9.80 -6.65
N GLY A 70 -3.36 -10.53 -5.91
CA GLY A 70 -3.80 -11.61 -5.02
C GLY A 70 -3.61 -13.02 -5.59
N ASP A 71 -3.19 -13.14 -6.86
CA ASP A 71 -2.83 -14.44 -7.42
C ASP A 71 -1.65 -15.07 -6.68
N SER A 72 -1.71 -16.39 -6.50
CA SER A 72 -0.64 -17.19 -5.89
C SER A 72 0.21 -17.86 -6.96
N PHE A 73 1.53 -17.85 -6.80
CA PHE A 73 2.46 -18.41 -7.77
C PHE A 73 3.54 -19.25 -7.09
N GLY A 74 3.80 -20.43 -7.66
CA GLY A 74 4.99 -21.25 -7.40
C GLY A 74 5.20 -21.72 -5.95
N PRO A 75 6.11 -22.68 -5.75
CA PRO A 75 6.63 -23.02 -4.43
C PRO A 75 7.72 -22.03 -3.99
N THR A 76 8.11 -22.07 -2.71
CA THR A 76 9.32 -21.41 -2.22
C THR A 76 10.58 -22.11 -2.77
N TRP A 77 11.62 -21.31 -3.05
CA TRP A 77 12.89 -21.71 -3.66
C TRP A 77 13.72 -22.69 -2.81
#